data_AF-A0A2S8VZH1-F1
#
_entry.id   AF-A0A2S8VZH1-F1
#
_cell.length_a   1.000
_cell.length_b   1.000
_cell.length_c   1.000
_cell.angle_alpha   90.00
_cell.angle_beta   90.00
_cell.angle_gamma   90.00
#
_symmetry.space_group_name_H-M   'P 1'
#
loop_
_entity.id
_entity.type
_entity.pdbx_description
1 polymer ?
#
loop_
_entity_poly.entity_id
_entity_poly.type
_entity_poly.pdbx_seq_one_letter_code
_entity_poly.pdbx_strand_id
1 'polypeptide(L)'
;MPNENMILVIFFIGIPMFSLLFCLFPIITIVVALGICLLFSIWCTITDSYMEVSDVKESISNRLDISTGEILFDLNKKNATYLRPGNYSVFTSKGEFILELGIEYNNFYWIELSQVSDVNFIDELNI
;
A
#
# COMPACT_ATOMS: atom_id res chain seq x y z
N MET A 1 17.63 -4.08 12.53
CA MET A 1 16.89 -5.36 12.55
C MET A 1 16.85 -5.87 13.98
N PRO A 2 15.67 -6.11 14.58
CA PRO A 2 15.61 -6.67 15.93
C PRO A 2 16.15 -8.11 15.93
N ASN A 3 17.03 -8.41 16.88
CA ASN A 3 17.64 -9.73 17.07
C ASN A 3 16.55 -10.75 17.45
N GLU A 4 16.52 -11.93 16.84
CA GLU A 4 15.55 -13.00 17.12
C GLU A 4 15.51 -13.36 18.61
N ASN A 5 16.66 -13.31 19.28
CA ASN A 5 16.76 -13.54 20.73
C ASN A 5 16.04 -12.45 21.55
N MET A 6 15.99 -11.22 21.05
CA MET A 6 15.31 -10.11 21.72
C MET A 6 13.78 -10.23 21.61
N ILE A 7 13.29 -10.71 20.46
CA ILE A 7 11.86 -10.99 20.25
C ILE A 7 11.41 -12.12 21.20
N LEU A 8 12.19 -13.18 21.30
CA LEU A 8 11.92 -14.31 22.20
C LEU A 8 11.85 -13.90 23.68
N VAL A 9 12.79 -13.05 24.13
CA VAL A 9 12.80 -12.53 25.52
C VAL A 9 11.54 -11.70 25.82
N ILE A 10 11.08 -10.88 24.87
CA ILE A 10 9.85 -10.08 25.02
C ILE A 10 8.63 -11.00 25.19
N PHE A 11 8.54 -12.10 24.43
CA PHE A 11 7.45 -13.07 24.59
C PHE A 11 7.53 -13.80 25.94
N PHE A 12 8.72 -14.27 26.34
CA PHE A 12 8.90 -15.02 27.58
C PHE A 12 8.65 -14.20 28.86
N ILE A 13 8.84 -12.88 28.82
CA ILE A 13 8.60 -12.00 29.99
C ILE A 13 7.24 -11.30 29.88
N GLY A 14 6.86 -10.88 28.68
CA GLY A 14 5.64 -10.13 28.42
C GLY A 14 4.37 -10.96 28.64
N ILE A 15 4.34 -12.22 28.16
CA ILE A 15 3.16 -13.08 28.31
C ILE A 15 2.87 -13.36 29.80
N PRO A 16 3.83 -13.80 30.64
CA PRO A 16 3.57 -14.05 32.05
C PRO A 16 3.16 -12.79 32.82
N MET A 17 3.78 -11.63 32.56
CA MET A 17 3.38 -10.38 33.21
C MET A 17 1.97 -9.96 32.82
N PHE A 18 1.60 -10.11 31.55
CA PHE A 18 0.24 -9.81 31.10
C PHE A 18 -0.79 -10.76 31.73
N SER A 19 -0.48 -12.06 31.82
CA SER A 19 -1.33 -13.03 32.53
C SER A 19 -1.49 -12.68 34.02
N LEU A 20 -0.41 -12.25 34.68
CA LEU A 20 -0.46 -11.86 36.09
C LEU A 20 -1.30 -10.59 36.31
N LEU A 21 -1.19 -9.61 35.42
CA LEU A 21 -2.05 -8.41 35.42
C LEU A 21 -3.52 -8.76 35.18
N PHE A 22 -3.81 -9.67 34.25
CA PHE A 22 -5.16 -10.14 33.99
C PHE A 22 -5.78 -10.83 35.20
N CYS A 23 -5.01 -11.64 35.94
CA CYS A 23 -5.48 -12.27 37.17
C CYS A 23 -5.79 -11.26 38.29
N LEU A 24 -5.02 -10.19 38.43
CA LEU A 24 -5.20 -9.19 39.48
C LEU A 24 -6.28 -8.14 39.13
N PHE A 25 -6.34 -7.72 37.86
CA PHE A 25 -7.20 -6.64 37.39
C PHE A 25 -7.79 -6.97 36.01
N PRO A 26 -8.72 -7.95 35.92
CA PRO A 26 -9.21 -8.47 34.63
C PRO A 26 -9.89 -7.38 33.79
N ILE A 27 -10.74 -6.55 34.41
CA ILE A 27 -11.49 -5.50 33.72
C ILE A 27 -10.55 -4.44 33.14
N ILE A 28 -9.59 -3.96 33.96
CA ILE A 28 -8.63 -2.94 33.53
C ILE A 28 -7.74 -3.47 32.39
N THR A 29 -7.28 -4.72 32.53
CA THR A 29 -6.42 -5.36 31.52
C THR A 29 -7.14 -5.52 30.18
N ILE A 30 -8.42 -5.89 30.17
CA ILE A 30 -9.24 -5.99 28.96
C ILE A 30 -9.40 -4.61 28.29
N VAL A 31 -9.72 -3.57 29.06
CA VAL A 31 -9.90 -2.21 28.51
C VAL A 31 -8.60 -1.71 27.88
N VAL A 32 -7.46 -1.91 28.54
CA VAL A 32 -6.15 -1.52 28.01
C VAL A 32 -5.80 -2.31 26.75
N ALA A 33 -6.00 -3.63 26.75
CA ALA A 33 -5.74 -4.47 25.59
C ALA A 33 -6.60 -4.07 24.38
N LEU A 34 -7.89 -3.79 24.59
CA LEU A 34 -8.79 -3.29 23.54
C LEU A 34 -8.32 -1.93 23.01
N GLY A 35 -7.91 -1.02 23.89
CA GLY A 35 -7.36 0.28 23.48
C GLY A 35 -6.11 0.13 22.60
N ILE A 36 -5.19 -0.75 22.97
CA ILE A 36 -3.99 -1.05 22.17
C ILE A 36 -4.37 -1.66 20.81
N CYS A 37 -5.31 -2.61 20.80
CA CYS A 37 -5.80 -3.22 19.55
C CYS A 37 -6.46 -2.19 18.62
N LEU A 38 -7.23 -1.24 19.16
CA LEU A 38 -7.84 -0.16 18.38
C LEU A 38 -6.80 0.79 17.80
N LEU A 39 -5.82 1.22 18.61
CA LEU A 39 -4.73 2.06 18.13
C LEU A 39 -3.92 1.37 17.03
N PHE A 40 -3.64 0.06 17.19
CA PHE A 40 -2.96 -0.73 16.17
C PHE A 40 -3.81 -0.88 14.90
N SER A 41 -5.12 -1.10 15.03
CA SER A 41 -6.02 -1.18 13.87
C SER A 41 -6.07 0.14 13.10
N ILE A 42 -6.19 1.27 13.82
CA ILE A 42 -6.15 2.62 13.24
C ILE A 42 -4.83 2.85 12.52
N TRP A 43 -3.70 2.50 13.16
CA TRP A 43 -2.38 2.59 12.56
C TRP A 43 -2.29 1.80 11.25
N CYS A 44 -2.72 0.54 11.25
CA CYS A 44 -2.75 -0.31 10.06
C CYS A 44 -3.63 0.29 8.95
N THR A 45 -4.80 0.85 9.29
CA THR A 45 -5.68 1.47 8.28
C THR A 45 -5.13 2.77 7.71
N ILE A 46 -4.33 3.53 8.48
CA ILE A 46 -3.66 4.74 7.98
C ILE A 46 -2.54 4.35 7.00
N THR A 47 -1.82 3.27 7.25
CA THR A 47 -0.76 2.79 6.35
C THR A 47 -1.30 2.11 5.09
N ASP A 48 -2.49 1.53 5.15
CA ASP A 48 -3.18 0.93 4.00
C ASP A 48 -4.00 1.98 3.25
N SER A 49 -3.40 3.10 2.84
CA SER A 49 -4.10 4.02 1.95
C SER A 49 -4.16 3.42 0.54
N TYR A 50 -5.34 3.48 -0.05
CA TYR A 50 -5.63 2.93 -1.38
C TYR A 50 -5.97 4.10 -2.31
N MET A 51 -5.41 4.09 -3.51
CA MET A 51 -5.63 5.12 -4.53
C MET A 51 -6.51 4.54 -5.63
N GLU A 52 -7.52 5.28 -6.08
CA GLU A 52 -8.38 4.78 -7.15
C GLU A 52 -7.62 4.75 -8.49
N VAL A 53 -7.78 3.65 -9.24
CA VAL A 53 -7.10 3.49 -10.54
C VAL A 53 -7.54 4.58 -11.53
N SER A 54 -8.79 5.04 -11.45
CA SER A 54 -9.29 6.14 -12.29
C SER A 54 -8.47 7.40 -12.13
N ASP A 55 -8.18 7.80 -10.89
CA ASP A 55 -7.51 9.05 -10.57
C ASP A 55 -6.05 9.00 -11.02
N VAL A 56 -5.40 7.84 -10.82
CA VAL A 56 -4.04 7.60 -11.29
C VAL A 56 -4.00 7.61 -12.82
N LYS A 57 -4.96 6.97 -13.51
CA LYS A 57 -5.06 7.02 -14.98
C LYS A 57 -5.26 8.43 -15.49
N GLU A 58 -6.11 9.22 -14.86
CA GLU A 58 -6.34 10.62 -15.24
C GLU A 58 -5.06 11.45 -15.09
N SER A 59 -4.33 11.27 -13.99
CA SER A 59 -3.04 11.96 -13.79
C SER A 59 -2.00 11.59 -14.85
N ILE A 60 -1.87 10.30 -15.18
CA ILE A 60 -0.95 9.82 -16.24
C ILE A 60 -1.39 10.35 -17.61
N SER A 61 -2.69 10.27 -17.92
CA SER A 61 -3.29 10.77 -19.15
C SER A 61 -2.98 12.24 -19.37
N ASN A 62 -3.13 13.07 -18.34
CA ASN A 62 -2.82 14.50 -18.40
C ASN A 62 -1.32 14.79 -18.60
N ARG A 63 -0.43 13.98 -18.01
CA ARG A 63 1.03 14.17 -18.13
C ARG A 63 1.58 13.70 -19.46
N LEU A 64 1.07 12.58 -19.96
CA LEU A 64 1.52 11.98 -21.21
C LEU A 64 0.71 12.46 -22.41
N ASP A 65 -0.37 13.23 -22.23
CA ASP A 65 -1.28 13.66 -23.31
C ASP A 65 -1.75 12.48 -24.16
N ILE A 66 -2.39 11.51 -23.48
CA ILE A 66 -2.95 10.27 -24.06
C ILE A 66 -4.34 9.99 -23.46
N SER A 67 -5.15 9.14 -24.09
CA SER A 67 -6.43 8.72 -23.53
C SER A 67 -6.26 7.79 -22.31
N THR A 68 -7.12 7.90 -21.30
CA THR A 68 -7.16 6.97 -20.16
C THR A 68 -7.46 5.51 -20.55
N GLY A 69 -8.08 5.31 -21.71
CA GLY A 69 -8.32 4.00 -22.32
C GLY A 69 -7.06 3.34 -22.89
N GLU A 70 -6.03 4.13 -23.19
CA GLU A 70 -4.74 3.66 -23.70
C GLU A 70 -3.76 3.29 -22.56
N ILE A 71 -4.20 3.37 -21.31
CA ILE A 71 -3.36 3.10 -20.13
C ILE A 71 -3.69 1.70 -19.60
N LEU A 72 -2.72 0.79 -19.68
CA LEU A 72 -2.81 -0.57 -19.16
C LEU A 72 -1.80 -0.74 -18.03
N PHE A 73 -2.24 -1.25 -16.89
CA PHE A 73 -1.35 -1.61 -15.80
C PHE A 73 -1.04 -3.10 -15.87
N ASP A 74 0.20 -3.48 -15.58
CA ASP A 74 0.55 -4.87 -15.27
C ASP A 74 0.04 -5.26 -13.88
N LEU A 75 -1.29 -5.27 -13.72
CA LEU A 75 -1.90 -5.76 -12.51
C LEU A 75 -2.01 -7.27 -12.64
N ASN A 76 -1.08 -7.94 -11.98
CA ASN A 76 -1.09 -9.39 -11.76
C ASN A 76 -2.43 -9.91 -11.16
N LYS A 77 -3.29 -9.00 -10.68
CA LYS A 77 -4.69 -9.25 -10.28
C LYS A 77 -5.65 -8.53 -11.25
N LYS A 78 -6.40 -9.31 -12.03
CA LYS A 78 -7.53 -8.82 -12.83
C LYS A 78 -8.51 -8.04 -11.93
N ASN A 79 -8.82 -6.81 -12.34
CA ASN A 79 -9.84 -5.91 -11.76
C ASN A 79 -9.55 -5.37 -10.35
N ALA A 80 -8.33 -4.86 -10.10
CA ALA A 80 -8.15 -3.97 -8.96
C ALA A 80 -8.72 -2.58 -9.31
N THR A 81 -9.74 -2.13 -8.57
CA THR A 81 -10.23 -0.74 -8.65
C THR A 81 -9.29 0.23 -7.94
N TYR A 82 -8.43 -0.29 -7.06
CA TYR A 82 -7.53 0.49 -6.24
C TYR A 82 -6.09 -0.02 -6.32
N LEU A 83 -5.14 0.91 -6.32
CA LEU A 83 -3.70 0.69 -6.22
C LEU A 83 -3.23 0.98 -4.79
N ARG A 84 -2.23 0.21 -4.35
CA ARG A 84 -1.50 0.51 -3.13
C ARG A 84 -0.27 1.35 -3.49
N PRO A 85 0.40 1.97 -2.53
CA PRO A 85 1.71 2.55 -2.78
C PRO A 85 2.69 1.46 -3.21
N GLY A 86 3.55 1.79 -4.16
CA GLY A 86 4.52 0.86 -4.74
C GLY A 86 4.80 1.15 -6.21
N ASN A 87 5.53 0.23 -6.83
CA ASN A 87 5.96 0.35 -8.22
C ASN A 87 5.07 -0.51 -9.12
N TYR A 88 4.62 0.06 -10.22
CA TYR A 88 3.72 -0.57 -11.19
C TYR A 88 4.26 -0.37 -12.60
N SER A 89 4.29 -1.42 -13.40
CA SER A 89 4.52 -1.27 -14.84
C SER A 89 3.24 -0.77 -15.51
N VAL A 90 3.37 0.27 -16.31
CA VAL A 90 2.31 0.91 -17.06
C VAL A 90 2.66 0.88 -18.52
N PHE A 91 1.81 0.26 -19.32
CA PHE A 91 1.93 0.19 -20.77
C PHE A 91 0.98 1.20 -21.40
N THR A 92 1.50 1.99 -22.33
CA THR A 92 0.76 3.04 -23.01
C THR A 92 1.09 3.08 -24.50
N SER A 93 0.35 3.90 -25.24
CA SER A 93 0.63 4.19 -26.65
C SER A 93 1.98 4.89 -26.86
N LYS A 94 2.53 5.52 -25.82
CA LYS A 94 3.81 6.24 -25.86
C LYS A 94 5.00 5.45 -25.32
N GLY A 95 4.80 4.23 -24.83
CA GLY A 95 5.86 3.48 -24.19
C GLY A 95 5.46 2.67 -22.98
N GLU A 96 6.46 2.00 -22.41
CA GLU A 96 6.40 1.41 -21.07
C GLU A 96 6.99 2.40 -20.07
N PHE A 97 6.29 2.55 -18.95
CA PHE A 97 6.68 3.38 -17.83
C PHE A 97 6.64 2.56 -16.54
N ILE A 98 7.62 2.81 -15.67
CA ILE A 98 7.50 2.45 -14.25
C ILE A 98 6.81 3.62 -13.57
N LEU A 99 5.63 3.34 -13.04
CA LEU A 99 4.89 4.22 -12.15
C LEU A 99 5.32 3.94 -10.71
N GLU A 100 5.86 4.95 -10.04
CA GLU A 100 6.07 4.93 -8.60
C GLU A 100 4.93 5.72 -7.93
N LEU A 101 4.16 5.01 -7.09
CA LEU A 101 3.07 5.56 -6.30
C LEU A 101 3.51 5.64 -4.84
N GLY A 102 3.53 6.83 -4.29
CA GLY A 102 3.82 7.02 -2.87
C GLY A 102 2.78 7.89 -2.17
N ILE A 103 2.71 7.72 -0.85
CA ILE A 103 1.87 8.53 0.03
C ILE A 103 2.72 9.66 0.59
N GLU A 104 2.21 10.87 0.49
CA GLU A 104 2.75 12.05 1.15
C GLU A 104 1.91 12.39 2.40
N TYR A 105 2.47 13.22 3.29
CA TYR A 105 1.76 13.68 4.47
C TYR A 105 0.43 14.36 4.08
N ASN A 106 -0.64 14.13 4.85
CA ASN A 106 -2.02 14.57 4.60
C ASN A 106 -2.78 13.86 3.46
N ASN A 107 -2.51 12.58 3.20
CA ASN A 107 -3.27 11.79 2.22
C ASN A 107 -3.11 12.28 0.76
N PHE A 108 -2.14 13.14 0.49
CA PHE A 108 -1.72 13.43 -0.87
C PHE A 108 -0.92 12.25 -1.38
N TYR A 109 -1.05 11.97 -2.67
CA TYR A 109 -0.24 10.96 -3.34
C TYR A 109 0.67 11.65 -4.34
N TRP A 110 1.88 11.14 -4.47
CA TRP A 110 2.78 11.53 -5.54
C TRP A 110 2.86 10.39 -6.56
N ILE A 111 2.93 10.81 -7.82
CA ILE A 111 3.02 9.95 -9.00
C ILE A 111 4.31 10.35 -9.68
N GLU A 112 5.22 9.40 -9.85
CA GLU A 112 6.40 9.56 -10.69
C GLU A 112 6.36 8.54 -11.82
N LEU A 113 6.69 8.99 -13.03
CA LEU A 113 6.69 8.17 -14.23
C LEU A 113 8.11 8.16 -14.78
N SER A 114 8.73 6.99 -14.75
CA SER A 114 10.03 6.76 -15.34
C SER A 114 9.85 5.96 -16.63
N GLN A 115 10.26 6.51 -17.76
CA GLN A 115 10.16 5.82 -19.03
C GLN A 115 11.19 4.68 -19.11
N VAL A 116 10.72 3.51 -19.51
CA VAL A 116 11.54 2.30 -19.71
C VAL A 116 11.76 2.03 -21.19
N SER A 117 10.73 2.24 -22.02
CA SER A 117 10.75 1.92 -23.45
C SER A 117 9.85 2.88 -24.23
N ASP A 118 10.24 3.19 -25.47
CA ASP A 118 9.47 4.00 -26.43
C ASP A 118 8.51 3.17 -27.30
N VAL A 119 8.42 1.86 -27.06
CA VAL A 119 7.59 0.96 -27.87
C VAL A 119 6.10 1.20 -27.61
N ASN A 120 5.31 1.33 -28.68
CA ASN A 120 3.86 1.40 -28.56
C ASN A 120 3.28 0.01 -28.25
N PHE A 121 3.04 -0.25 -26.97
CA PHE A 121 2.50 -1.52 -26.52
C PHE A 121 1.00 -1.70 -26.81
N ILE A 122 0.26 -0.61 -27.09
CA ILE A 122 -1.17 -0.70 -27.42
C ILE A 122 -1.36 -1.35 -28.80
N ASP A 123 -0.49 -1.03 -29.76
CA ASP A 123 -0.51 -1.67 -31.09
C ASP A 123 -0.06 -3.14 -31.03
N GLU A 124 0.92 -3.47 -30.18
CA GLU A 124 1.42 -4.84 -30.01
C GLU A 124 0.43 -5.75 -29.25
N LEU A 125 -0.37 -5.19 -28.34
CA LEU A 125 -1.32 -5.96 -27.52
C LEU A 125 -2.63 -6.31 -28.23
N ASN A 126 -2.94 -5.68 -29.38
CA ASN A 126 -4.05 -5.97 -30.30
C ASN A 126 -5.24 -6.76 -29.67
N ILE A 127 -5.92 -6.11 -28.71
CA ILE A 127 -7.23 -6.51 -28.16
C ILE A 127 -8.33 -5.88 -29.00
#